data_AF-A0A357CCN3-F1
#
_entry.id   AF-A0A357CCN3-F1
#
_cell.length_a   1.000
_cell.length_b   1.000
_cell.length_c   1.000
_cell.angle_alpha   90.00
_cell.angle_beta   90.00
_cell.angle_gamma   90.00
#
_symmetry.space_group_name_H-M   'P 1'
#
loop_
_entity.id
_entity.type
_entity.pdbx_description
1 polymer ?
#
loop_
_entity_poly.entity_id
_entity_poly.type
_entity_poly.pdbx_seq_one_letter_code
_entity_poly.pdbx_strand_id
1 'polypeptide(L)'
;ASPSAFPHNLVDVFQIGDGYQPLIGNWLESNAQFPSGLPYLAANIKEAGLRPGIWLAPFLVAPNAPVSREHPDWLLRNNHGRPVTACINPQWISKRLFALDLTHPEVLDYLVQLFKTLTQDWGFDFIEADYLYAAALPAARHNP
;
A
#
# COMPACT_ATOMS: atom_id res chain seq x y z
N ALA A 1 -43.35 -0.86 5.87
CA ALA A 1 -42.52 0.29 5.48
C ALA A 1 -41.16 -0.25 5.07
N SER A 2 -40.81 -0.13 3.79
CA SER A 2 -39.52 -0.60 3.27
C SER A 2 -38.43 0.37 3.72
N PRO A 3 -37.27 -0.08 4.24
CA PRO A 3 -36.21 0.84 4.61
C PRO A 3 -35.68 1.53 3.36
N SER A 4 -35.44 2.84 3.49
CA SER A 4 -35.09 3.77 2.42
C SER A 4 -34.00 3.23 1.49
N ALA A 5 -34.37 3.02 0.23
CA ALA A 5 -33.41 2.86 -0.85
C ALA A 5 -32.69 4.20 -1.02
N PHE A 6 -31.39 4.23 -0.73
CA PHE A 6 -30.51 5.24 -1.31
C PHE A 6 -30.75 5.23 -2.83
N PRO A 7 -30.84 6.40 -3.50
CA PRO A 7 -31.00 6.42 -4.95
C PRO A 7 -29.85 5.63 -5.57
N HIS A 8 -30.19 4.57 -6.29
CA HIS A 8 -29.22 3.75 -6.99
C HIS A 8 -28.34 4.67 -7.86
N ASN A 9 -27.01 4.65 -7.62
CA ASN A 9 -25.93 5.12 -8.51
C ASN A 9 -25.31 6.52 -8.31
N LEU A 10 -25.24 7.08 -7.09
CA LEU A 10 -24.37 8.26 -6.84
C LEU A 10 -22.91 7.90 -6.50
N VAL A 11 -22.68 6.74 -5.89
CA VAL A 11 -21.36 6.25 -5.48
C VAL A 11 -21.18 4.83 -5.99
N ASP A 12 -20.10 4.59 -6.74
CA ASP A 12 -19.73 3.29 -7.33
C ASP A 12 -18.64 2.57 -6.52
N VAL A 13 -17.74 3.33 -5.90
CA VAL A 13 -16.58 2.82 -5.16
C VAL A 13 -16.68 3.20 -3.69
N PHE A 14 -16.54 2.20 -2.81
CA PHE A 14 -16.24 2.44 -1.40
C PHE A 14 -14.75 2.23 -1.19
N GLN A 15 -14.02 3.32 -0.96
CA GLN A 15 -12.57 3.27 -0.82
C GLN A 15 -12.16 3.30 0.65
N ILE A 16 -11.32 2.34 1.05
CA ILE A 16 -10.60 2.34 2.32
C ILE A 16 -9.34 3.20 2.14
N GLY A 17 -9.26 4.31 2.86
CA GLY A 17 -8.09 5.20 2.87
C GLY A 17 -6.95 4.69 3.76
N ASP A 18 -5.91 5.52 3.88
CA ASP A 18 -4.80 5.33 4.83
C ASP A 18 -5.31 5.05 6.25
N GLY A 19 -4.81 3.97 6.87
CA GLY A 19 -5.04 3.66 8.28
C GLY A 19 -5.42 2.22 8.59
N TYR A 20 -5.62 1.35 7.60
CA TYR A 20 -5.84 -0.09 7.83
C TYR A 20 -4.56 -0.83 8.16
N GLN A 21 -3.45 -0.42 7.55
CA GLN A 21 -2.16 -1.08 7.66
C GLN A 21 -1.57 -0.80 9.04
N PRO A 22 -0.89 -1.77 9.66
CA PRO A 22 -0.17 -1.53 10.90
C PRO A 22 1.03 -0.59 10.70
N LEU A 23 1.57 -0.54 9.47
CA LEU A 23 2.75 0.25 9.13
C LEU A 23 2.84 0.49 7.62
N ILE A 24 3.44 1.62 7.21
CA ILE A 24 3.78 1.87 5.81
C ILE A 24 4.79 0.82 5.33
N GLY A 25 4.46 0.11 4.24
CA GLY A 25 5.21 -1.04 3.75
C GLY A 25 4.72 -2.41 4.27
N ASN A 26 3.69 -2.44 5.11
CA ASN A 26 3.03 -3.69 5.55
C ASN A 26 1.58 -3.73 5.04
N TRP A 27 1.43 -3.93 3.73
CA TRP A 27 0.15 -3.77 3.01
C TRP A 27 -0.76 -4.99 3.04
N LEU A 28 -0.22 -6.18 3.33
CA LEU A 28 -0.97 -7.44 3.37
C LEU A 28 -1.41 -7.83 4.79
N GLU A 29 -1.33 -6.89 5.73
CA GLU A 29 -1.80 -7.05 7.10
C GLU A 29 -2.72 -5.89 7.48
N SER A 30 -3.62 -6.14 8.42
CA SER A 30 -4.50 -5.13 8.99
C SER A 30 -4.24 -4.97 10.49
N ASN A 31 -4.40 -3.75 11.00
CA ASN A 31 -4.24 -3.47 12.41
C ASN A 31 -5.48 -3.88 13.23
N ALA A 32 -5.41 -3.69 14.54
CA ALA A 32 -6.46 -4.10 15.48
C ALA A 32 -7.83 -3.42 15.26
N GLN A 33 -7.89 -2.30 14.53
CA GLN A 33 -9.16 -1.64 14.16
C GLN A 33 -9.90 -2.38 13.04
N PHE A 34 -9.20 -3.28 12.34
CA PHE A 34 -9.72 -4.12 11.26
C PHE A 34 -9.54 -5.61 11.62
N PRO A 35 -10.20 -6.10 12.69
CA PRO A 35 -9.93 -7.41 13.28
C PRO A 35 -10.32 -8.59 12.37
N SER A 36 -11.23 -8.38 11.44
CA SER A 36 -11.65 -9.42 10.47
C SER A 36 -10.82 -9.41 9.18
N GLY A 37 -9.86 -8.49 9.06
CA GLY A 37 -9.00 -8.38 7.87
C GLY A 37 -9.64 -7.67 6.68
N LEU A 38 -8.78 -7.29 5.74
CA LEU A 38 -9.18 -6.64 4.49
C LEU A 38 -10.01 -7.52 3.54
N PRO A 39 -9.76 -8.83 3.38
CA PRO A 39 -10.59 -9.67 2.51
C PRO A 39 -12.06 -9.71 2.94
N TYR A 40 -12.29 -9.78 4.25
CA TYR A 40 -13.64 -9.72 4.81
C TYR A 40 -14.31 -8.39 4.49
N LEU A 41 -13.60 -7.27 4.65
CA LEU A 41 -14.16 -5.95 4.37
C LEU A 41 -14.46 -5.77 2.87
N ALA A 42 -13.57 -6.22 1.98
CA ALA A 42 -13.80 -6.19 0.54
C ALA A 42 -15.04 -6.99 0.13
N ALA A 43 -15.24 -8.19 0.72
CA ALA A 43 -16.42 -9.01 0.48
C ALA A 43 -17.72 -8.32 0.92
N ASN A 44 -17.73 -7.67 2.09
CA ASN A 44 -18.90 -6.93 2.58
C ASN A 44 -19.24 -5.72 1.69
N ILE A 45 -18.24 -5.00 1.19
CA ILE A 45 -18.45 -3.89 0.24
C ILE A 45 -19.11 -4.41 -1.04
N LYS A 46 -18.64 -5.55 -1.57
CA LYS A 46 -19.24 -6.21 -2.73
C LYS A 46 -20.68 -6.66 -2.48
N GLU A 47 -20.95 -7.25 -1.31
CA GLU A 47 -22.30 -7.67 -0.92
C GLU A 47 -23.27 -6.48 -0.81
N ALA A 48 -22.77 -5.30 -0.41
CA ALA A 48 -23.51 -4.05 -0.40
C ALA A 48 -23.74 -3.45 -1.82
N GLY A 49 -23.27 -4.10 -2.88
CA GLY A 49 -23.43 -3.66 -4.26
C GLY A 49 -22.48 -2.55 -4.70
N LEU A 50 -21.35 -2.38 -3.99
CA LEU A 50 -20.32 -1.38 -4.29
C LEU A 50 -19.00 -2.04 -4.71
N ARG A 51 -18.14 -1.30 -5.41
CA ARG A 51 -16.78 -1.75 -5.72
C ARG A 51 -15.83 -1.42 -4.57
N PRO A 52 -15.10 -2.40 -4.01
CA PRO A 52 -14.10 -2.12 -2.99
C PRO A 52 -12.87 -1.45 -3.58
N GLY A 53 -12.50 -0.31 -3.01
CA GLY A 53 -11.27 0.40 -3.28
C GLY A 53 -10.32 0.40 -2.08
N ILE A 54 -9.01 0.48 -2.32
CA ILE A 54 -8.01 0.54 -1.26
C ILE A 54 -6.85 1.47 -1.61
N TRP A 55 -6.38 2.22 -0.61
CA TRP A 55 -5.20 3.07 -0.69
C TRP A 55 -3.92 2.32 -0.30
N LEU A 56 -2.80 2.65 -0.94
CA LEU A 56 -1.46 2.32 -0.45
C LEU A 56 -0.42 3.27 -1.04
N ALA A 57 0.72 3.40 -0.36
CA ALA A 57 1.91 4.07 -0.88
C ALA A 57 2.97 3.01 -1.27
N PRO A 58 2.85 2.35 -2.44
CA PRO A 58 3.48 1.05 -2.69
C PRO A 58 5.01 1.09 -2.68
N PHE A 59 5.60 2.26 -2.93
CA PHE A 59 7.06 2.43 -3.02
C PHE A 59 7.68 2.99 -1.74
N LEU A 60 6.85 3.35 -0.75
CA LEU A 60 7.32 3.82 0.54
C LEU A 60 7.30 2.67 1.55
N VAL A 61 8.36 2.60 2.35
CA VAL A 61 8.50 1.60 3.41
C VAL A 61 9.05 2.24 4.67
N ALA A 62 8.48 1.85 5.81
CA ALA A 62 8.99 2.24 7.11
C ALA A 62 10.29 1.46 7.45
N PRO A 63 11.23 2.04 8.21
CA PRO A 63 12.48 1.38 8.59
C PRO A 63 12.31 0.02 9.31
N ASN A 64 11.21 -0.14 10.03
CA ASN A 64 10.87 -1.33 10.81
C ASN A 64 9.81 -2.23 10.14
N ALA A 65 9.39 -1.92 8.91
CA ALA A 65 8.53 -2.81 8.14
C ALA A 65 9.29 -4.12 7.81
N PRO A 66 8.60 -5.27 7.70
CA PRO A 66 9.24 -6.55 7.36
C PRO A 66 10.14 -6.44 6.13
N VAL A 67 9.62 -5.86 5.04
CA VAL A 67 10.37 -5.65 3.79
C VAL A 67 11.68 -4.88 4.00
N SER A 68 11.71 -3.83 4.82
CA SER A 68 12.93 -3.06 5.10
C SER A 68 13.93 -3.83 5.96
N ARG A 69 13.45 -4.69 6.87
CA ARG A 69 14.29 -5.45 7.81
C ARG A 69 14.89 -6.69 7.15
N GLU A 70 14.08 -7.37 6.34
CA GLU A 70 14.43 -8.64 5.70
C GLU A 70 15.21 -8.39 4.40
N HIS A 71 14.91 -7.30 3.69
CA HIS A 71 15.55 -6.93 2.43
C HIS A 71 16.09 -5.48 2.45
N PRO A 72 17.08 -5.17 3.30
CA PRO A 72 17.65 -3.82 3.36
C PRO A 72 18.34 -3.41 2.05
N ASP A 73 18.75 -4.37 1.22
CA ASP A 73 19.33 -4.20 -0.11
C ASP A 73 18.31 -3.74 -1.16
N TRP A 74 17.02 -3.96 -0.94
CA TRP A 74 15.94 -3.47 -1.82
C TRP A 74 15.68 -1.96 -1.70
N LEU A 75 16.24 -1.30 -0.69
CA LEU A 75 16.05 0.14 -0.47
C LEU A 75 16.86 0.95 -1.48
N LEU A 76 16.26 2.03 -1.99
CA LEU A 76 16.95 3.02 -2.83
C LEU A 76 18.09 3.67 -2.03
N ARG A 77 19.30 3.70 -2.60
CA ARG A 77 20.50 4.21 -1.91
C ARG A 77 21.08 5.44 -2.57
N ASN A 78 21.53 6.39 -1.76
CA ASN A 78 22.30 7.52 -2.23
C ASN A 78 23.74 7.10 -2.62
N ASN A 79 24.53 8.04 -3.14
CA ASN A 79 25.91 7.80 -3.57
C ASN A 79 26.87 7.39 -2.44
N HIS A 80 26.43 7.48 -1.18
CA HIS A 80 27.18 7.02 -0.01
C HIS A 80 26.69 5.66 0.51
N GLY A 81 25.87 4.95 -0.27
CA GLY A 81 25.32 3.65 0.08
C GLY A 81 24.28 3.69 1.20
N ARG A 82 23.74 4.85 1.57
CA ARG A 82 22.73 4.96 2.64
C ARG A 82 21.31 5.00 2.05
N PRO A 83 20.30 4.39 2.71
CA PRO A 83 18.92 4.49 2.27
C PRO A 83 18.44 5.94 2.12
N VAL A 84 17.77 6.24 1.00
CA VAL A 84 17.19 7.55 0.72
C VAL A 84 15.96 7.75 1.59
N THR A 85 15.96 8.84 2.36
CA THR A 85 14.74 9.31 3.05
C THR A 85 13.80 9.91 2.02
N ALA A 86 12.71 9.20 1.72
CA ALA A 86 11.77 9.54 0.65
C ALA A 86 10.59 10.38 1.15
N CYS A 87 10.22 10.24 2.42
CA CYS A 87 9.12 10.98 3.03
C CYS A 87 9.38 11.21 4.52
N ILE A 88 8.92 12.35 5.03
CA ILE A 88 8.80 12.64 6.47
C ILE A 88 7.35 13.03 6.71
N ASN A 89 6.60 12.17 7.38
CA ASN A 89 5.21 12.42 7.79
C ASN A 89 5.07 12.20 9.30
N PRO A 90 4.89 13.26 10.11
CA PRO A 90 4.83 13.15 11.56
C PRO A 90 3.60 12.38 12.09
N GLN A 91 2.58 12.15 11.26
CA GLN A 91 1.37 11.42 11.64
C GLN A 91 1.54 9.89 11.57
N TRP A 92 2.51 9.40 10.79
CA TRP A 92 2.81 7.97 10.70
C TRP A 92 3.80 7.52 11.77
N ILE A 93 3.64 6.29 12.24
CA ILE A 93 4.39 5.69 13.36
C ILE A 93 5.91 5.90 13.22
N SER A 94 6.47 5.59 12.05
CA SER A 94 7.93 5.65 11.85
C SER A 94 8.45 7.02 11.45
N LYS A 95 7.56 7.96 11.15
CA LYS A 95 7.79 9.35 10.72
C LYS A 95 8.61 9.50 9.44
N ARG A 96 9.80 8.91 9.40
CA ARG A 96 10.72 8.86 8.28
C ARG A 96 10.53 7.56 7.50
N LEU A 97 10.38 7.67 6.19
CA LEU A 97 10.19 6.53 5.29
C LEU A 97 11.30 6.48 4.24
N PHE A 98 11.57 5.28 3.75
CA PHE A 98 12.51 5.02 2.66
C PHE A 98 11.76 4.66 1.38
N ALA A 99 12.44 4.76 0.25
CA ALA A 99 11.95 4.30 -1.04
C ALA A 99 12.50 2.92 -1.39
N LEU A 100 11.70 2.09 -2.05
CA LEU A 100 12.16 0.88 -2.72
C LEU A 100 12.90 1.23 -4.03
N ASP A 101 13.92 0.45 -4.39
CA ASP A 101 14.58 0.54 -5.68
C ASP A 101 13.87 -0.32 -6.73
N LEU A 102 13.11 0.34 -7.61
CA LEU A 102 12.32 -0.34 -8.65
C LEU A 102 13.15 -0.92 -9.80
N THR A 103 14.48 -0.74 -9.80
CA THR A 103 15.37 -1.44 -10.73
C THR A 103 15.84 -2.79 -10.19
N HIS A 104 15.55 -3.09 -8.93
CA HIS A 104 15.83 -4.39 -8.33
C HIS A 104 14.76 -5.41 -8.76
N PRO A 105 15.13 -6.54 -9.38
CA PRO A 105 14.16 -7.49 -9.93
C PRO A 105 13.21 -8.05 -8.86
N GLU A 106 13.74 -8.39 -7.68
CA GLU A 106 12.90 -8.93 -6.60
C GLU A 106 11.91 -7.91 -6.01
N VAL A 107 12.22 -6.61 -6.11
CA VAL A 107 11.27 -5.55 -5.73
C VAL A 107 10.09 -5.53 -6.70
N LEU A 108 10.35 -5.71 -8.00
CA LEU A 108 9.29 -5.80 -9.00
C LEU A 108 8.42 -7.05 -8.76
N ASP A 109 9.03 -8.19 -8.47
CA ASP A 109 8.30 -9.43 -8.15
C ASP A 109 7.43 -9.27 -6.89
N TYR A 110 7.98 -8.65 -5.83
CA TYR A 110 7.24 -8.31 -4.62
C TYR A 110 6.03 -7.42 -4.92
N LEU A 111 6.20 -6.36 -5.71
CA LEU A 111 5.12 -5.45 -6.06
C LEU A 111 4.06 -6.16 -6.91
N VAL A 112 4.46 -6.96 -7.90
CA VAL A 112 3.53 -7.76 -8.70
C VAL A 112 2.71 -8.69 -7.81
N GLN A 113 3.35 -9.36 -6.86
CA GLN A 113 2.65 -10.24 -5.93
C GLN A 113 1.70 -9.45 -5.01
N LEU A 114 2.13 -8.31 -4.49
CA LEU A 114 1.30 -7.41 -3.69
C LEU A 114 0.03 -7.01 -4.43
N PHE A 115 0.15 -6.49 -5.66
CA PHE A 115 -1.02 -6.07 -6.44
C PHE A 115 -1.90 -7.26 -6.86
N LYS A 116 -1.31 -8.43 -7.17
CA LYS A 116 -2.08 -9.66 -7.43
C LYS A 116 -2.91 -10.05 -6.22
N THR A 117 -2.32 -10.06 -5.02
CA THR A 117 -3.07 -10.42 -3.81
C THR A 117 -4.17 -9.41 -3.52
N LEU A 118 -3.91 -8.10 -3.64
CA LEU A 118 -4.96 -7.09 -3.45
C LEU A 118 -6.12 -7.25 -4.45
N THR A 119 -5.81 -7.44 -5.73
CA THR A 119 -6.83 -7.40 -6.80
C THR A 119 -7.50 -8.74 -7.08
N GLN A 120 -6.74 -9.84 -7.09
CA GLN A 120 -7.20 -11.17 -7.48
C GLN A 120 -7.63 -11.98 -6.25
N ASP A 121 -6.83 -11.98 -5.19
CA ASP A 121 -7.11 -12.82 -4.01
C ASP A 121 -8.12 -12.14 -3.08
N TRP A 122 -7.99 -10.83 -2.86
CA TRP A 122 -8.84 -10.07 -1.93
C TRP A 122 -9.96 -9.31 -2.64
N GLY A 123 -9.88 -9.17 -3.95
CA GLY A 123 -10.95 -8.63 -4.77
C GLY A 123 -11.12 -7.11 -4.70
N PHE A 124 -10.06 -6.34 -4.46
CA PHE A 124 -10.11 -4.88 -4.61
C PHE A 124 -10.13 -4.49 -6.10
N ASP A 125 -11.18 -3.78 -6.51
CA ASP A 125 -11.44 -3.42 -7.92
C ASP A 125 -11.02 -1.97 -8.26
N PHE A 126 -10.51 -1.24 -7.26
CA PHE A 126 -9.97 0.11 -7.40
C PHE A 126 -8.76 0.26 -6.48
N ILE A 127 -7.64 0.76 -7.00
CA ILE A 127 -6.44 1.00 -6.21
C ILE A 127 -6.08 2.48 -6.28
N GLU A 128 -6.01 3.12 -5.13
CA GLU A 128 -5.38 4.43 -5.00
C GLU A 128 -3.90 4.22 -4.63
N ALA A 129 -3.02 4.35 -5.61
CA ALA A 129 -1.58 4.26 -5.41
C ALA A 129 -0.99 5.67 -5.23
N ASP A 130 -0.56 5.98 -4.01
CA ASP A 130 -0.14 7.31 -3.59
C ASP A 130 1.39 7.41 -3.40
N TYR A 131 1.91 8.63 -3.24
CA TYR A 131 3.33 8.93 -3.06
C TYR A 131 4.22 8.36 -4.18
N LEU A 132 3.68 8.29 -5.41
CA LEU A 132 4.34 7.68 -6.57
C LEU A 132 5.67 8.34 -6.94
N TYR A 133 5.91 9.59 -6.52
CA TYR A 133 7.20 10.27 -6.71
C TYR A 133 8.38 9.47 -6.11
N ALA A 134 8.14 8.65 -5.08
CA ALA A 134 9.16 7.81 -4.46
C ALA A 134 9.81 6.83 -5.47
N ALA A 135 9.07 6.40 -6.49
CA ALA A 135 9.62 5.60 -7.60
C ALA A 135 10.67 6.36 -8.40
N ALA A 136 10.50 7.67 -8.55
CA ALA A 136 11.24 8.52 -9.47
C ALA A 136 12.34 9.37 -8.78
N LEU A 137 12.62 9.11 -7.49
CA LEU A 137 13.67 9.84 -6.78
C LEU A 137 15.05 9.65 -7.46
N PRO A 138 15.86 10.72 -7.56
CA PRO A 138 17.19 10.65 -8.13
C PRO A 138 18.16 10.00 -7.13
N ALA A 139 18.64 8.81 -7.45
CA ALA A 139 19.57 8.05 -6.61
C ALA A 139 20.24 6.92 -7.41
N ALA A 140 21.23 6.26 -6.80
CA ALA A 140 21.86 5.09 -7.39
C ALA A 140 20.85 3.95 -7.50
N ARG A 141 20.89 3.23 -8.62
CA ARG A 141 19.98 2.14 -8.98
C ARG A 141 20.75 0.83 -9.06
N HIS A 142 20.09 -0.27 -8.70
CA HIS A 142 20.62 -1.63 -8.79
C HIS A 142 21.01 -2.00 -10.23
N ASN A 143 20.15 -1.67 -11.19
CA ASN A 143 20.43 -1.82 -12.61
C ASN A 143 20.18 -0.47 -13.32
N PRO A 144 21.21 0.39 -13.43
CA PRO A 144 21.08 1.77 -13.90
C PRO A 144 20.79 1.90 -15.40
#